data_AF-A0A6B3HL73-F1
#
_entry.id   AF-A0A6B3HL73-F1
#
_cell.length_a   1.000
_cell.length_b   1.000
_cell.length_c   1.000
_cell.angle_alpha   90.00
_cell.angle_beta   90.00
_cell.angle_gamma   90.00
#
_symmetry.space_group_name_H-M   'P 1'
#
loop_
_entity.id
_entity.type
_entity.pdbx_description
1 polymer ?
#
loop_
_entity_poly.entity_id
_entity_poly.type
_entity_poly.pdbx_seq_one_letter_code
_entity_poly.pdbx_strand_id
1 'polypeptide(L)'
;MTTLFLMVGLPGAGKTTRARQLAEEQGALRLTPDDWMLPLFGVAELDGKRDVLEGRMLWLALEAVKVGTNVVVDYGCWSRDERSAIRWLAEAEDARFRMIYLPVDAETQRARIAHRWATAAGETFPMAEADI
;
A
#
# COMPACT_ATOMS: atom_id res chain seq x y z
N MET A 1 19.81 -8.00 -8.16
CA MET A 1 18.53 -8.61 -7.74
C MET A 1 17.70 -7.51 -7.10
N THR A 2 16.56 -7.20 -7.72
CA THR A 2 15.60 -6.19 -7.25
C THR A 2 14.79 -6.71 -6.07
N THR A 3 14.14 -5.81 -5.34
CA THR A 3 13.29 -6.15 -4.20
C THR A 3 11.90 -5.55 -4.37
N LEU A 4 10.87 -6.37 -4.21
CA LEU A 4 9.49 -5.96 -4.00
C LEU A 4 9.23 -5.89 -2.49
N PHE A 5 8.94 -4.70 -2.00
CA PHE A 5 8.55 -4.44 -0.63
C PHE A 5 7.02 -4.34 -0.54
N LEU A 6 6.40 -5.13 0.34
CA LEU A 6 4.95 -5.09 0.57
C LEU A 6 4.66 -4.47 1.94
N MET A 7 3.91 -3.37 1.96
CA MET A 7 3.50 -2.71 3.20
C MET A 7 2.27 -3.41 3.79
N VAL A 8 2.31 -3.72 5.09
CA VAL A 8 1.21 -4.36 5.81
C VAL A 8 0.96 -3.65 7.13
N GLY A 9 -0.30 -3.43 7.47
CA GLY A 9 -0.71 -2.76 8.71
C GLY A 9 -2.06 -2.08 8.58
N LEU A 10 -2.68 -1.76 9.71
CA LEU A 10 -3.99 -1.10 9.75
C LEU A 10 -3.91 0.35 9.22
N PRO A 11 -5.04 0.97 8.84
CA PRO A 11 -5.08 2.42 8.61
C PRO A 11 -4.58 3.15 9.87
N GLY A 12 -3.85 4.25 9.70
CA GLY A 12 -3.21 4.94 10.85
C GLY A 12 -1.91 4.30 11.38
N ALA A 13 -1.51 3.11 10.91
CA ALA A 13 -0.25 2.48 11.32
C ALA A 13 1.02 3.20 10.82
N GLY A 14 0.89 4.17 9.90
CA GLY A 14 2.02 4.93 9.33
C GLY A 14 2.66 4.29 8.09
N LYS A 15 1.94 3.37 7.42
CA LYS A 15 2.40 2.69 6.20
C LYS A 15 2.90 3.66 5.13
N THR A 16 2.08 4.66 4.77
CA THR A 16 2.41 5.63 3.72
C THR A 16 3.70 6.40 4.01
N THR A 17 3.90 6.81 5.26
CA THR A 17 5.15 7.48 5.69
C THR A 17 6.34 6.55 5.52
N ARG A 18 6.24 5.30 6.01
CA ARG A 18 7.33 4.33 5.87
C ARG A 18 7.59 3.93 4.43
N ALA A 19 6.55 3.83 3.61
CA ALA A 19 6.65 3.50 2.19
C ALA A 19 7.42 4.57 1.41
N ARG A 20 7.17 5.85 1.69
CA ARG A 20 7.92 6.98 1.10
C ARG A 20 9.39 6.94 1.50
N GLN A 21 9.68 6.80 2.79
CA GLN A 21 11.06 6.68 3.28
C GLN A 21 11.78 5.49 2.65
N LEU A 22 11.14 4.33 2.61
CA LEU A 22 11.72 3.12 2.04
C LEU A 22 11.95 3.27 0.53
N ALA A 23 11.06 3.96 -0.18
CA ALA A 23 11.22 4.25 -1.60
C ALA A 23 12.47 5.12 -1.85
N GLU A 24 12.69 6.15 -1.04
CA GLU A 24 13.90 6.98 -1.10
C GLU A 24 15.17 6.18 -0.72
N GLU A 25 15.14 5.46 0.41
CA GLU A 25 16.25 4.65 0.92
C GLU A 25 16.72 3.58 -0.08
N GLN A 26 15.80 3.01 -0.87
CA GLN A 26 16.06 1.88 -1.74
C GLN A 26 16.09 2.24 -3.23
N GLY A 27 15.89 3.52 -3.58
CA GLY A 27 15.71 3.94 -4.97
C GLY A 27 14.57 3.16 -5.65
N ALA A 28 13.43 3.06 -4.99
CA ALA A 28 12.31 2.22 -5.40
C ALA A 28 11.11 3.03 -5.91
N LEU A 29 10.39 2.44 -6.87
CA LEU A 29 9.10 2.93 -7.34
C LEU A 29 8.03 2.66 -6.27
N ARG A 30 7.39 3.69 -5.72
CA ARG A 30 6.24 3.52 -4.82
C ARG A 30 4.94 3.47 -5.62
N LEU A 31 4.14 2.42 -5.41
CA LEU A 31 2.84 2.24 -6.03
C LEU A 31 1.75 2.21 -4.95
N THR A 32 0.81 3.15 -5.05
CA THR A 32 -0.36 3.22 -4.16
C THR A 32 -1.60 3.67 -4.93
N PRO A 33 -2.78 3.06 -4.70
CA PRO A 33 -4.03 3.50 -5.28
C PRO A 33 -4.47 4.86 -4.74
N ASP A 34 -4.05 5.24 -3.53
CA ASP A 34 -4.46 6.50 -2.89
C ASP A 34 -4.08 7.74 -3.74
N ASP A 35 -2.94 7.67 -4.45
CA ASP A 35 -2.47 8.73 -5.34
C ASP A 35 -3.32 8.85 -6.63
N TRP A 36 -4.16 7.85 -6.95
CA TRP A 36 -4.87 7.72 -8.23
C TRP A 36 -6.39 7.71 -8.09
N MET A 37 -6.93 7.22 -6.98
CA MET A 37 -8.39 7.10 -6.78
C MET A 37 -9.09 8.45 -6.90
N LEU A 38 -8.62 9.47 -6.17
CA LEU A 38 -9.22 10.81 -6.22
C LEU A 38 -9.02 11.48 -7.59
N PRO A 39 -7.81 11.52 -8.20
CA PRO A 39 -7.64 12.12 -9.52
C PRO A 39 -8.39 11.44 -10.66
N LEU A 40 -8.53 10.11 -10.64
CA LEU A 40 -9.20 9.37 -11.72
C LEU A 40 -10.72 9.26 -11.53
N PHE A 41 -11.19 9.15 -10.29
CA PHE A 41 -12.59 8.79 -10.02
C PHE A 41 -13.32 9.80 -9.13
N GLY A 42 -12.63 10.78 -8.57
CA GLY A 42 -13.22 11.79 -7.67
C GLY A 42 -13.67 11.23 -6.31
N VAL A 43 -13.33 9.97 -6.02
CA VAL A 43 -13.77 9.25 -4.82
C VAL A 43 -12.72 8.24 -4.37
N ALA A 44 -12.86 7.79 -3.12
CA ALA A 44 -12.02 6.83 -2.41
C ALA A 44 -11.92 5.43 -2.96
N GLU A 45 -13.09 5.00 -3.38
CA GLU A 45 -13.60 3.65 -3.24
C GLU A 45 -14.86 3.76 -4.07
N LEU A 46 -14.93 2.98 -5.13
CA LEU A 46 -16.03 3.05 -6.08
C LEU A 46 -16.13 1.73 -6.78
N ASP A 47 -17.15 0.94 -6.44
CA ASP A 47 -17.61 -0.20 -7.22
C ASP A 47 -16.48 -1.11 -7.76
N GLY A 48 -15.48 -1.45 -6.91
CA GLY A 48 -14.35 -2.33 -7.28
C GLY A 48 -13.24 -1.69 -8.12
N LYS A 49 -13.30 -0.40 -8.44
CA LYS A 49 -12.22 0.31 -9.19
C LYS A 49 -10.89 0.32 -8.45
N ARG A 50 -10.94 0.34 -7.11
CA ARG A 50 -9.74 0.23 -6.27
C ARG A 50 -9.06 -1.11 -6.51
N ASP A 51 -9.80 -2.21 -6.46
CA ASP A 51 -9.27 -3.57 -6.73
C ASP A 51 -8.63 -3.67 -8.11
N VAL A 52 -9.26 -3.05 -9.13
CA VAL A 52 -8.70 -2.99 -10.49
C VAL A 52 -7.37 -2.22 -10.50
N LEU A 53 -7.28 -1.07 -9.81
CA LEU A 53 -6.03 -0.32 -9.71
C LEU A 53 -4.96 -1.10 -8.95
N GLU A 54 -5.30 -1.74 -7.84
CA GLU A 54 -4.37 -2.55 -7.05
C GLU A 54 -3.82 -3.71 -7.89
N GLY A 55 -4.68 -4.43 -8.62
CA GLY A 55 -4.25 -5.47 -9.56
C GLY A 55 -3.33 -4.95 -10.67
N ARG A 56 -3.63 -3.77 -11.24
CA ARG A 56 -2.76 -3.12 -12.24
C ARG A 56 -1.43 -2.66 -11.66
N MET A 57 -1.42 -2.18 -10.44
CA MET A 57 -0.20 -1.79 -9.73
C MET A 57 0.66 -3.00 -9.40
N LEU A 58 0.07 -4.14 -9.01
CA LEU A 58 0.84 -5.37 -8.82
C LEU A 58 1.47 -5.83 -10.13
N TRP A 59 0.72 -5.82 -11.24
CA TRP A 59 1.29 -6.12 -12.56
C TRP A 59 2.47 -5.20 -12.89
N LEU A 60 2.31 -3.88 -12.69
CA LEU A 60 3.38 -2.91 -12.93
C LEU A 60 4.59 -3.13 -12.00
N ALA A 61 4.35 -3.52 -10.74
CA ALA A 61 5.41 -3.87 -9.80
C ALA A 61 6.26 -5.03 -10.32
N LEU A 62 5.62 -6.07 -10.86
CA LEU A 62 6.29 -7.23 -11.43
C LEU A 62 7.11 -6.84 -12.69
N GLU A 63 6.55 -6.01 -13.57
CA GLU A 63 7.30 -5.49 -14.72
C GLU A 63 8.49 -4.64 -14.30
N ALA A 64 8.34 -3.80 -13.27
CA ALA A 64 9.42 -2.96 -12.76
C ALA A 64 10.57 -3.78 -12.16
N VAL A 65 10.27 -4.86 -11.42
CA VAL A 65 11.34 -5.71 -10.85
C VAL A 65 12.09 -6.49 -11.93
N LYS A 66 11.42 -6.91 -13.02
CA LYS A 66 12.06 -7.55 -14.20
C LYS A 66 13.09 -6.65 -14.85
N VAL A 67 12.80 -5.35 -14.94
CA VAL A 67 13.70 -4.38 -15.59
C VAL A 67 14.72 -3.74 -14.63
N GLY A 68 14.87 -4.29 -13.42
CA GLY A 68 15.94 -3.87 -12.50
C GLY A 68 15.56 -2.73 -11.54
N THR A 69 14.27 -2.45 -11.35
CA THR A 69 13.79 -1.41 -10.41
C THR A 69 13.22 -2.02 -9.13
N ASN A 70 13.64 -1.52 -7.96
CA ASN A 70 13.00 -1.87 -6.68
C ASN A 70 11.59 -1.28 -6.62
N VAL A 71 10.66 -1.94 -5.91
CA VAL A 71 9.26 -1.47 -5.84
C VAL A 71 8.75 -1.53 -4.41
N VAL A 72 8.01 -0.51 -3.99
CA VAL A 72 7.22 -0.51 -2.75
C VAL A 72 5.74 -0.53 -3.11
N VAL A 73 5.06 -1.61 -2.77
CA VAL A 73 3.61 -1.78 -2.88
C VAL A 73 2.97 -1.29 -1.58
N ASP A 74 2.30 -0.14 -1.65
CA ASP A 74 1.75 0.59 -0.50
C ASP A 74 0.21 0.65 -0.56
N TYR A 75 -0.40 -0.51 -0.37
CA TYR A 75 -1.84 -0.71 -0.15
C TYR A 75 -2.07 -2.00 0.62
N GLY A 76 -3.29 -2.17 1.13
CA GLY A 76 -3.61 -3.23 2.08
C GLY A 76 -3.81 -4.59 1.42
N CYS A 77 -2.84 -5.50 1.57
CA CYS A 77 -3.06 -6.93 1.32
C CYS A 77 -3.40 -7.65 2.63
N TRP A 78 -4.70 -7.72 2.91
CA TRP A 78 -5.24 -8.10 4.22
C TRP A 78 -5.21 -9.62 4.46
N SER A 79 -5.46 -10.42 3.43
CA SER A 79 -5.47 -11.86 3.58
C SER A 79 -4.05 -12.44 3.54
N ARG A 80 -3.87 -13.55 4.27
CA ARG A 80 -2.62 -14.33 4.21
C ARG A 80 -2.36 -14.84 2.79
N ASP A 81 -3.42 -15.16 2.06
CA ASP A 81 -3.34 -15.80 0.76
C ASP A 81 -2.91 -14.79 -0.32
N GLU A 82 -3.42 -13.54 -0.27
CA GLU A 82 -2.91 -12.45 -1.13
C GLU A 82 -1.42 -12.20 -0.89
N ARG A 83 -0.99 -12.11 0.38
CA ARG A 83 0.45 -11.90 0.69
C ARG A 83 1.31 -13.05 0.20
N SER A 84 0.82 -14.28 0.32
CA SER A 84 1.52 -15.47 -0.19
C SER A 84 1.59 -15.45 -1.73
N ALA A 85 0.50 -15.07 -2.40
CA ALA A 85 0.46 -14.96 -3.86
C ALA A 85 1.41 -13.89 -4.40
N ILE A 86 1.44 -12.71 -3.78
CA ILE A 86 2.37 -11.62 -4.17
C ILE A 86 3.82 -12.05 -3.99
N ARG A 87 4.14 -12.71 -2.86
CA ARG A 87 5.48 -13.26 -2.64
C ARG A 87 5.87 -14.24 -3.75
N TRP A 88 4.98 -15.20 -4.06
CA TRP A 88 5.22 -16.19 -5.11
C TRP A 88 5.44 -15.53 -6.48
N LEU A 89 4.63 -14.53 -6.83
CA LEU A 89 4.78 -13.77 -8.07
C LEU A 89 6.12 -13.03 -8.13
N ALA A 90 6.54 -12.37 -7.06
CA ALA A 90 7.82 -11.68 -7.02
C ALA A 90 9.01 -12.64 -7.15
N GLU A 91 8.98 -13.76 -6.43
CA GLU A 91 10.02 -14.79 -6.48
C GLU A 91 10.10 -15.46 -7.87
N ALA A 92 8.97 -15.62 -8.57
CA ALA A 92 8.93 -16.13 -9.94
C ALA A 92 9.65 -15.22 -10.95
N GLU A 93 9.79 -13.93 -10.64
CA GLU A 93 10.51 -12.94 -11.45
C GLU A 93 11.97 -12.74 -10.98
N ASP A 94 12.52 -13.68 -10.20
CA ASP A 94 13.85 -13.62 -9.58
C ASP A 94 14.07 -12.36 -8.71
N ALA A 95 12.98 -11.79 -8.19
CA ALA A 95 13.01 -10.65 -7.27
C ALA A 95 12.98 -11.11 -5.82
N ARG A 96 13.61 -10.34 -4.93
CA ARG A 96 13.48 -10.56 -3.48
C ARG A 96 12.12 -10.04 -3.03
N PHE A 97 11.47 -10.76 -2.14
CA PHE A 97 10.25 -10.29 -1.48
C PHE A 97 10.54 -9.88 -0.03
N ARG A 98 10.09 -8.69 0.37
CA ARG A 98 10.18 -8.21 1.76
C ARG A 98 8.85 -7.63 2.23
N MET A 99 8.23 -8.30 3.19
CA MET A 99 7.04 -7.78 3.86
C MET A 99 7.43 -6.85 5.02
N ILE A 100 6.89 -5.65 5.03
CA ILE A 100 7.12 -4.63 6.06
C ILE A 100 5.82 -4.44 6.84
N TYR A 101 5.76 -5.04 8.03
CA TYR A 101 4.61 -4.94 8.92
C TYR A 101 4.78 -3.79 9.92
N LEU A 102 3.77 -2.93 10.01
CA LEU A 102 3.70 -1.84 10.99
C LEU A 102 2.58 -2.11 11.99
N PRO A 103 2.90 -2.53 13.23
CA PRO A 103 1.89 -2.66 14.28
C PRO A 103 1.43 -1.28 14.76
N VAL A 104 0.18 -1.22 15.22
CA VAL A 104 -0.40 -0.05 15.90
C VAL A 104 -1.37 -0.55 16.95
N ASP A 105 -1.36 0.05 18.13
CA ASP A 105 -2.39 -0.23 19.15
C ASP A 105 -3.67 0.55 18.84
N ALA A 106 -4.81 0.04 19.34
CA ALA A 106 -6.12 0.57 18.99
C ALA A 106 -6.34 2.03 19.43
N GLU A 107 -5.72 2.47 20.53
CA GLU A 107 -5.83 3.86 20.99
C GLU A 107 -5.08 4.81 20.05
N THR A 108 -3.83 4.48 19.75
CA THR A 108 -3.00 5.23 18.79
C THR A 108 -3.62 5.24 17.40
N GLN A 109 -4.18 4.11 16.95
CA GLN A 109 -4.83 3.99 15.65
C GLN A 109 -6.00 4.98 15.52
N ARG A 110 -6.93 4.97 16.50
CA ARG A 110 -8.07 5.89 16.53
C ARG A 110 -7.63 7.35 16.57
N ALA A 111 -6.67 7.68 17.44
CA ALA A 111 -6.16 9.04 17.56
C ALA A 111 -5.58 9.56 16.24
N ARG A 112 -4.82 8.73 15.52
CA ARG A 112 -4.22 9.08 14.23
C ARG A 112 -5.26 9.22 13.12
N ILE A 113 -6.26 8.33 13.07
CA ILE A 113 -7.35 8.41 12.09
C ILE A 113 -8.17 9.69 12.32
N ALA A 114 -8.54 9.98 13.56
CA ALA A 114 -9.27 11.20 13.92
C ALA A 114 -8.46 12.46 13.57
N HIS A 115 -7.15 12.46 13.86
CA HIS A 115 -6.27 13.57 13.51
C HIS A 115 -6.17 13.78 12.00
N ARG A 116 -6.02 12.71 11.22
CA ARG A 116 -5.97 12.78 9.74
C ARG A 116 -7.29 13.32 9.19
N TRP A 117 -8.43 12.90 9.73
CA TRP A 117 -9.73 13.44 9.34
C TRP A 117 -9.83 14.94 9.62
N ALA A 118 -9.39 15.39 10.80
CA ALA A 118 -9.45 16.81 11.18
C ALA A 118 -8.52 17.72 10.36
N THR A 119 -7.40 17.19 9.85
CA THR A 119 -6.34 18.00 9.21
C THR A 119 -6.29 17.86 7.69
N ALA A 120 -6.78 16.74 7.16
CA ALA A 120 -6.64 16.39 5.75
C ALA A 120 -7.88 15.63 5.22
N ALA A 121 -9.10 16.08 5.60
CA ALA A 121 -10.36 15.46 5.17
C ALA A 121 -10.51 15.30 3.65
N GLY A 122 -9.83 16.13 2.84
CA GLY A 122 -9.83 16.02 1.38
C GLY A 122 -8.92 14.92 0.80
N GLU A 123 -8.06 14.32 1.63
CA GLU A 123 -7.05 13.31 1.24
C GLU A 123 -7.29 11.95 1.94
N THR A 124 -8.43 11.80 2.61
CA THR A 124 -8.80 10.60 3.35
C THR A 124 -10.30 10.45 3.35
N PHE A 125 -10.78 9.26 3.70
CA PHE A 125 -12.20 8.96 3.72
C PHE A 125 -12.69 8.79 5.16
N PRO A 126 -13.97 9.10 5.42
CA PRO A 126 -14.54 8.83 6.71
C PRO A 126 -14.49 7.32 6.96
N MET A 127 -13.92 6.92 8.09
CA MET A 127 -13.86 5.54 8.54
C MET A 127 -14.86 5.36 9.68
N ALA A 128 -15.69 4.33 9.62
CA ALA A 128 -16.54 3.92 10.73
C ALA A 128 -15.72 3.15 11.76
N GLU A 129 -16.23 3.03 12.99
CA GLU A 129 -15.58 2.22 14.05
C GLU A 129 -15.43 0.74 13.63
N ALA A 130 -16.28 0.26 12.71
CA ALA A 130 -16.16 -1.09 12.14
C ALA A 130 -14.97 -1.26 11.18
N ASP A 131 -14.40 -0.14 10.68
CA ASP A 131 -13.26 -0.11 9.77
C ASP A 131 -11.92 0.09 10.49
N ILE A 132 -11.95 0.27 11.83
CA ILE A 132 -10.80 0.53 12.70
C ILE A 132 -10.46 -0.74 13.48
#